data_AF-A0A853G765-F1
#
_entry.id   AF-A0A853G765-F1
#
_cell.length_a   1.000
_cell.length_b   1.000
_cell.length_c   1.000
_cell.angle_alpha   90.00
_cell.angle_beta   90.00
_cell.angle_gamma   90.00
#
_symmetry.space_group_name_H-M   'P 1'
#
loop_
_entity.id
_entity.type
_entity.pdbx_description
1 polymer ?
#
loop_
_entity_poly.entity_id
_entity_poly.type
_entity_poly.pdbx_seq_one_letter_code
_entity_poly.pdbx_strand_id
1 'polypeptide(L)'
;MMKTARKALVIAAMAFLLSQPSFAQTAPGPIEIDGRKVLTLVSNDPPGLRCNNNIQVAAELANAYKVPILVYPVSFMPAGTKAPMVWFGGENIAQSGGKLNGMISYTELSDLFELEDVEKQGKTGLLLAPKVNSSFQALKQSIKGD
;
A
#
# COMPACT_ATOMS: atom_id res chain seq x y z
N MET A 1 10.36 46.25 -31.54
CA MET A 1 11.03 45.34 -30.56
C MET A 1 10.15 44.89 -29.38
N MET A 2 8.95 45.44 -29.13
CA MET A 2 8.11 45.05 -27.96
C MET A 2 7.22 43.79 -28.13
N LYS A 3 6.98 43.32 -29.37
CA LYS A 3 6.08 42.16 -29.62
C LYS A 3 6.73 40.80 -29.32
N THR A 4 8.05 40.71 -29.47
CA THR A 4 8.84 39.50 -29.20
C THR A 4 9.01 39.23 -27.70
N ALA A 5 9.15 40.28 -26.89
CA ALA A 5 9.26 40.18 -25.44
C ALA A 5 7.97 39.65 -24.78
N ARG A 6 6.79 40.05 -25.28
CA ARG A 6 5.49 39.54 -24.78
C ARG A 6 5.28 38.06 -25.08
N LYS A 7 5.71 37.57 -26.24
CA LYS A 7 5.62 36.14 -26.60
C LYS A 7 6.54 35.27 -25.73
N ALA A 8 7.74 35.75 -25.44
CA ALA A 8 8.68 35.03 -24.56
C ALA A 8 8.15 34.89 -23.12
N LEU A 9 7.49 35.93 -22.60
CA LEU A 9 6.91 35.91 -21.24
C LEU A 9 5.73 34.93 -21.11
N VAL A 10 4.88 34.81 -22.14
CA VAL A 10 3.73 33.88 -22.14
C VAL A 10 4.20 32.43 -22.24
N ILE A 11 5.26 32.15 -23.00
CA ILE A 11 5.83 30.80 -23.13
C ILE A 11 6.51 30.35 -21.82
N ALA A 12 7.21 31.27 -21.13
CA ALA A 12 7.82 30.98 -19.84
C ALA A 12 6.78 30.68 -18.73
N ALA A 13 5.62 31.34 -18.76
CA ALA A 13 4.53 31.08 -17.82
C ALA A 13 3.83 29.73 -18.06
N MET A 14 3.73 29.26 -19.32
CA MET A 14 3.18 27.94 -19.64
C MET A 14 4.11 26.78 -19.27
N ALA A 15 5.43 26.98 -19.33
CA ALA A 15 6.41 25.95 -18.94
C ALA A 15 6.40 25.66 -17.43
N PHE A 16 6.03 26.64 -16.60
CA PHE A 16 5.95 26.49 -15.14
C PHE A 16 4.68 25.75 -14.67
N LEU A 17 3.63 25.71 -15.51
CA LEU A 17 2.38 24.99 -15.21
C LEU A 17 2.45 23.48 -15.53
N LEU A 18 3.47 23.05 -16.26
CA LEU A 18 3.64 21.65 -16.69
C LEU A 18 4.59 20.85 -15.80
N SER A 19 5.29 21.49 -14.86
CA SER A 19 5.98 20.81 -13.77
C SER A 19 5.02 20.68 -12.58
N GLN A 20 3.91 19.97 -12.77
CA GLN A 20 3.21 19.42 -11.61
C GLN A 20 4.17 18.42 -10.98
N PRO A 21 4.53 18.55 -9.69
CA PRO A 21 5.21 17.44 -9.02
C PRO A 21 4.32 16.21 -9.21
N SER A 22 4.90 15.09 -9.63
CA SER A 22 4.22 13.81 -9.41
C SER A 22 3.89 13.77 -7.93
N PHE A 23 2.61 13.95 -7.58
CA PHE A 23 2.15 13.86 -6.21
C PHE A 23 2.44 12.44 -5.74
N ALA A 24 3.63 12.22 -5.19
CA ALA A 24 3.93 11.03 -4.41
C ALA A 24 2.97 11.09 -3.23
N GLN A 25 1.86 10.36 -3.33
CA GLN A 25 0.84 10.34 -2.31
C GLN A 25 1.47 9.79 -1.02
N THR A 26 1.48 10.62 0.01
CA THR A 26 1.95 10.22 1.34
C THR A 26 1.03 9.15 1.91
N ALA A 27 1.57 8.26 2.74
CA ALA A 27 0.75 7.28 3.46
C ALA A 27 -0.36 8.02 4.25
N PRO A 28 -1.62 7.55 4.18
CA PRO A 28 -2.67 8.09 5.03
C PRO A 28 -2.48 7.62 6.48
N GLY A 29 -2.83 8.47 7.45
CA GLY A 29 -2.77 8.13 8.87
C GLY A 29 -1.35 8.10 9.45
N PRO A 30 -1.18 7.53 10.66
CA PRO A 30 0.12 7.42 11.31
C PRO A 30 1.01 6.42 10.59
N ILE A 31 2.28 6.78 10.39
CA ILE A 31 3.30 5.89 9.81
C ILE A 31 4.01 5.03 10.87
N GLU A 32 3.88 5.41 12.14
CA GLU A 32 4.35 4.66 13.32
C GLU A 32 3.29 4.69 14.43
N ILE A 33 3.15 3.58 15.15
CA ILE A 33 2.31 3.46 16.36
C ILE A 33 3.15 2.76 17.42
N ASP A 34 3.25 3.34 18.62
CA ASP A 34 4.06 2.82 19.73
C ASP A 34 5.51 2.47 19.32
N GLY A 35 6.12 3.33 18.49
CA GLY A 35 7.49 3.15 17.98
C GLY A 35 7.65 2.03 16.94
N ARG A 36 6.55 1.52 16.38
CA ARG A 36 6.55 0.48 15.34
C ARG A 36 6.00 1.01 14.03
N LYS A 37 6.73 0.77 12.94
CA LYS A 37 6.29 1.10 11.58
C LYS A 37 4.94 0.42 11.26
N VAL A 38 4.04 1.18 10.64
CA VAL A 38 2.68 0.74 10.30
C VAL A 38 2.62 0.19 8.89
N LEU A 39 1.96 -0.95 8.70
CA LEU A 39 1.55 -1.44 7.38
C LEU A 39 0.18 -0.82 7.02
N THR A 40 0.17 0.10 6.06
CA THR A 40 -1.04 0.82 5.64
C THR A 40 -1.51 0.34 4.29
N LEU A 41 -2.79 -0.04 4.18
CA LEU A 41 -3.43 -0.50 2.96
C LEU A 41 -4.55 0.47 2.58
N VAL A 42 -4.55 0.94 1.35
CA VAL A 42 -5.72 1.60 0.73
C VAL A 42 -6.32 0.63 -0.27
N SER A 43 -7.60 0.33 -0.11
CA SER A 43 -8.32 -0.68 -0.89
C SER A 43 -9.51 -0.08 -1.63
N ASN A 44 -9.84 -0.64 -2.80
CA ASN A 44 -11.12 -0.37 -3.45
C ASN A 44 -12.28 -0.72 -2.49
N ASP A 45 -13.40 -0.04 -2.64
CA ASP A 45 -14.65 -0.32 -1.94
C ASP A 45 -15.79 -0.59 -2.96
N PRO A 46 -16.26 -1.85 -3.08
CA PRO A 46 -15.78 -3.04 -2.36
C PRO A 46 -14.37 -3.49 -2.82
N PRO A 47 -13.61 -4.21 -1.96
CA PRO A 47 -12.30 -4.73 -2.32
C PRO A 47 -12.36 -5.72 -3.50
N GLY A 48 -11.60 -5.42 -4.56
CA GLY A 48 -11.39 -6.37 -5.66
C GLY A 48 -10.25 -7.35 -5.39
N LEU A 49 -9.95 -8.22 -6.35
CA LEU A 49 -8.95 -9.30 -6.25
C LEU A 49 -7.62 -8.88 -5.58
N ARG A 50 -6.98 -7.82 -6.08
CA ARG A 50 -5.68 -7.35 -5.55
C ARG A 50 -5.79 -6.79 -4.13
N CYS A 51 -6.88 -6.09 -3.82
CA CYS A 51 -7.13 -5.54 -2.49
C CYS A 51 -7.37 -6.68 -1.48
N ASN A 52 -8.19 -7.66 -1.85
CA ASN A 52 -8.43 -8.85 -1.03
C ASN A 52 -7.17 -9.67 -0.80
N ASN A 53 -6.30 -9.81 -1.81
CA ASN A 53 -4.98 -10.43 -1.61
C ASN A 53 -4.17 -9.70 -0.54
N ASN A 54 -4.05 -8.38 -0.64
CA ASN A 54 -3.24 -7.60 0.31
C ASN A 54 -3.80 -7.65 1.73
N ILE A 55 -5.12 -7.63 1.91
CA ILE A 55 -5.78 -7.79 3.22
C ILE A 55 -5.47 -9.18 3.81
N GLN A 56 -5.52 -10.23 3.00
CA GLN A 56 -5.20 -11.59 3.45
C GLN A 56 -3.72 -11.73 3.84
N VAL A 57 -2.82 -11.16 3.04
CA VAL A 57 -1.38 -11.10 3.36
C VAL A 57 -1.14 -10.33 4.66
N ALA A 58 -1.79 -9.19 4.86
CA ALA A 58 -1.67 -8.41 6.09
C ALA A 58 -2.17 -9.21 7.31
N ALA A 59 -3.29 -9.93 7.17
CA ALA A 59 -3.79 -10.82 8.21
C ALA A 59 -2.81 -11.97 8.53
N GLU A 60 -2.20 -12.59 7.52
CA GLU A 60 -1.15 -13.60 7.69
C GLU A 60 0.05 -13.04 8.46
N LEU A 61 0.55 -11.88 8.06
CA LEU A 61 1.68 -11.23 8.70
C LEU A 61 1.39 -10.87 10.15
N ALA A 62 0.17 -10.42 10.49
CA ALA A 62 -0.21 -10.16 11.88
C ALA A 62 -0.15 -11.40 12.78
N ASN A 63 -0.26 -12.60 12.20
CA ASN A 63 -0.16 -13.87 12.92
C ASN A 63 1.29 -14.33 13.13
N ALA A 64 2.27 -13.67 12.49
CA ALA A 64 3.70 -13.97 12.60
C ALA A 64 4.52 -12.82 13.20
N TYR A 65 4.10 -11.57 12.99
CA TYR A 65 4.80 -10.33 13.37
C TYR A 65 3.91 -9.41 14.20
N LYS A 66 4.54 -8.61 15.07
CA LYS A 66 3.88 -7.55 15.85
C LYS A 66 3.87 -6.25 15.06
N VAL A 67 3.06 -6.21 14.01
CA VAL A 67 2.92 -5.05 13.11
C VAL A 67 1.55 -4.37 13.28
N PRO A 68 1.48 -3.05 13.47
CA PRO A 68 0.22 -2.32 13.36
C PRO A 68 -0.25 -2.29 11.90
N ILE A 69 -1.53 -2.58 11.66
CA ILE A 69 -2.12 -2.61 10.31
C ILE A 69 -3.30 -1.65 10.25
N LEU A 70 -3.30 -0.78 9.25
CA LEU A 70 -4.40 0.13 8.95
C LEU A 70 -4.95 -0.17 7.56
N VAL A 71 -6.28 -0.27 7.45
CA VAL A 71 -6.96 -0.47 6.18
C VAL A 71 -7.94 0.66 5.96
N TYR A 72 -7.76 1.39 4.86
CA TYR A 72 -8.61 2.50 4.44
C TYR A 72 -9.34 2.15 3.13
N PRO A 73 -10.66 2.38 3.05
CA PRO A 73 -11.37 2.39 1.77
C PRO A 73 -10.96 3.61 0.93
N VAL A 74 -10.85 3.44 -0.39
CA VAL A 74 -10.42 4.50 -1.31
C VAL A 74 -11.40 5.67 -1.38
N SER A 75 -12.68 5.45 -1.12
CA SER A 75 -13.68 6.53 -1.01
C SER A 75 -13.41 7.56 0.09
N PHE A 76 -12.53 7.25 1.05
CA PHE A 76 -12.13 8.15 2.13
C PHE A 76 -10.80 8.87 1.84
N MET A 77 -10.20 8.61 0.67
CA MET A 77 -8.91 9.16 0.25
C MET A 77 -9.09 10.35 -0.69
N PRO A 78 -8.04 11.17 -0.92
CA PRO A 78 -8.09 12.25 -1.90
C PRO A 78 -8.54 11.77 -3.29
N ALA A 79 -9.29 12.62 -3.98
CA ALA A 79 -9.78 12.33 -5.32
C ALA A 79 -8.63 11.93 -6.26
N GLY A 80 -8.83 10.86 -7.04
CA GLY A 80 -7.81 10.34 -7.96
C GLY A 80 -6.83 9.33 -7.35
N THR A 81 -6.95 9.00 -6.05
CA THR A 81 -6.19 7.91 -5.42
C THR A 81 -6.38 6.59 -6.19
N LYS A 82 -5.28 5.93 -6.56
CA LYS A 82 -5.30 4.69 -7.34
C LYS A 82 -5.06 3.45 -6.47
N ALA A 83 -6.13 2.93 -5.88
CA ALA A 83 -6.08 1.68 -5.14
C ALA A 83 -5.88 0.45 -6.05
N PRO A 84 -5.31 -0.66 -5.53
CA PRO A 84 -4.69 -0.78 -4.21
C PRO A 84 -3.39 0.03 -4.08
N MET A 85 -3.16 0.54 -2.87
CA MET A 85 -1.87 1.11 -2.46
C MET A 85 -1.47 0.53 -1.12
N VAL A 86 -0.18 0.30 -0.94
CA VAL A 86 0.39 -0.26 0.27
C VAL A 86 1.63 0.54 0.67
N TRP A 87 1.70 0.91 1.95
CA TRP A 87 2.85 1.56 2.56
C TRP A 87 3.35 0.79 3.77
N PHE A 88 4.63 0.90 4.06
CA PHE A 88 5.23 0.45 5.32
C PHE A 88 6.11 1.55 5.90
N GLY A 89 5.82 2.01 7.12
CA GLY A 89 6.58 3.10 7.74
C GLY A 89 6.57 4.41 6.95
N GLY A 90 5.53 4.65 6.13
CA GLY A 90 5.42 5.80 5.25
C GLY A 90 6.00 5.60 3.84
N GLU A 91 6.75 4.53 3.59
CA GLU A 91 7.31 4.23 2.27
C GLU A 91 6.30 3.50 1.38
N ASN A 92 6.13 3.95 0.13
CA ASN A 92 5.26 3.27 -0.82
C ASN A 92 5.89 1.96 -1.31
N ILE A 93 5.27 0.84 -0.95
CA ILE A 93 5.77 -0.49 -1.29
C ILE A 93 5.01 -1.12 -2.45
N ALA A 94 3.75 -0.74 -2.69
CA ALA A 94 2.99 -1.14 -3.87
C ALA A 94 1.92 -0.10 -4.24
N GLN A 95 1.66 0.07 -5.54
CA GLN A 95 0.60 0.94 -6.05
C GLN A 95 0.06 0.45 -7.40
N SER A 96 -1.25 0.52 -7.57
CA SER A 96 -1.94 0.23 -8.83
C SER A 96 -1.43 1.10 -9.98
N GLY A 97 -1.00 0.47 -11.08
CA GLY A 97 -0.34 1.15 -12.19
C GLY A 97 1.09 1.62 -11.91
N GLY A 98 1.69 1.20 -10.78
CA GLY A 98 3.06 1.50 -10.38
C GLY A 98 3.76 0.27 -9.80
N LYS A 99 4.47 0.44 -8.69
CA LYS A 99 5.25 -0.60 -8.02
C LYS A 99 4.38 -1.83 -7.73
N LEU A 100 4.83 -3.01 -8.19
CA LEU A 100 4.14 -4.31 -8.07
C LEU A 100 2.68 -4.32 -8.56
N ASN A 101 2.27 -3.32 -9.35
CA ASN A 101 0.89 -3.08 -9.74
C ASN A 101 -0.11 -3.13 -8.56
N GLY A 102 0.35 -2.74 -7.37
CA GLY A 102 -0.44 -2.65 -6.15
C GLY A 102 -0.74 -3.99 -5.48
N MET A 103 -0.09 -5.09 -5.86
CA MET A 103 -0.22 -6.38 -5.20
C MET A 103 1.06 -6.72 -4.44
N ILE A 104 0.94 -7.18 -3.20
CA ILE A 104 2.06 -7.67 -2.38
C ILE A 104 1.94 -9.17 -2.15
N SER A 105 3.07 -9.84 -1.92
CA SER A 105 3.11 -11.22 -1.40
C SER A 105 3.51 -11.27 0.07
N TYR A 106 3.21 -12.39 0.73
CA TYR A 106 3.67 -12.64 2.09
C TYR A 106 5.20 -12.61 2.18
N THR A 107 5.89 -13.28 1.25
CA THR A 107 7.36 -13.39 1.24
C THR A 107 8.03 -12.02 1.13
N GLU A 108 7.60 -11.17 0.18
CA GLU A 108 8.20 -9.84 0.01
C GLU A 108 8.07 -8.99 1.27
N LEU A 109 6.92 -9.05 1.95
CA LEU A 109 6.73 -8.30 3.18
C LEU A 109 7.41 -8.95 4.39
N SER A 110 7.48 -10.28 4.47
CA SER A 110 8.22 -10.93 5.55
C SER A 110 9.70 -10.61 5.45
N ASP A 111 10.28 -10.61 4.25
CA ASP A 111 11.68 -10.28 4.03
C ASP A 111 11.96 -8.81 4.38
N LEU A 112 11.06 -7.90 4.01
CA LEU A 112 11.13 -6.49 4.44
C LEU A 112 11.04 -6.35 5.96
N PHE A 113 10.14 -7.09 6.61
CA PHE A 113 9.99 -7.06 8.06
C PHE A 113 11.21 -7.60 8.79
N GLU A 114 11.86 -8.64 8.25
CA GLU A 114 13.12 -9.15 8.78
C GLU A 114 14.27 -8.17 8.59
N LEU A 115 14.33 -7.48 7.44
CA LEU A 115 15.32 -6.42 7.19
C LEU A 115 15.16 -5.22 8.12
N GLU A 116 13.92 -4.89 8.48
CA GLU A 116 13.53 -3.76 9.33
C GLU A 116 13.39 -4.14 10.81
N ASP A 117 13.89 -5.32 11.20
CA ASP A 117 13.87 -5.84 12.57
C ASP A 117 12.49 -5.81 13.25
N VAL A 118 11.43 -6.06 12.49
CA VAL A 118 10.05 -6.12 13.02
C VAL A 118 9.92 -7.32 13.95
N GLU A 119 9.52 -7.05 15.20
CA GLU A 119 9.40 -8.05 16.24
C GLU A 119 8.43 -9.18 15.86
N LYS A 120 8.86 -10.44 16.00
CA LYS A 120 8.00 -11.62 15.78
C LYS A 120 7.04 -11.84 16.95
N GLN A 121 5.90 -12.48 16.67
CA GLN A 121 4.99 -12.93 17.71
C GLN A 121 5.67 -14.03 18.55
N GLY A 122 5.49 -14.01 19.88
CA GLY A 122 6.04 -15.04 20.78
C GLY A 122 5.35 -16.41 20.63
N LYS A 123 4.24 -16.46 19.90
CA LYS A 123 3.52 -17.68 19.53
C LYS A 123 2.89 -17.50 18.15
N THR A 124 2.74 -18.58 17.41
CA THR A 124 2.05 -18.57 16.11
C THR A 124 0.58 -18.21 16.29
N GLY A 125 0.09 -17.26 15.48
CA GLY A 125 -1.32 -16.89 15.45
C GLY A 125 -2.22 -17.97 14.81
N LEU A 126 -3.52 -17.85 15.02
CA LEU A 126 -4.50 -18.87 14.63
C LEU A 126 -4.57 -19.13 13.13
N LEU A 127 -4.36 -18.12 12.27
CA LEU A 127 -4.42 -18.33 10.81
C LEU A 127 -3.35 -19.28 10.31
N LEU A 128 -2.21 -19.35 11.01
CA LEU A 128 -1.08 -20.19 10.67
C LEU A 128 -1.08 -21.52 11.45
N ALA A 129 -2.02 -21.70 12.39
CA ALA A 129 -2.15 -22.93 13.15
C ALA A 129 -2.60 -24.09 12.23
N PRO A 130 -2.12 -25.33 12.44
CA PRO A 130 -2.42 -26.47 11.55
C PRO A 130 -3.91 -26.69 11.27
N LYS A 131 -4.76 -26.45 12.28
CA LYS A 131 -6.22 -26.63 12.19
C LYS A 131 -6.90 -25.64 11.24
N VAL A 132 -6.35 -24.43 11.07
CA VAL A 132 -6.99 -23.32 10.32
C VAL A 132 -6.30 -23.08 9.00
N ASN A 133 -4.99 -23.30 8.92
CA ASN A 133 -4.16 -22.92 7.77
C ASN A 133 -4.70 -23.54 6.46
N SER A 134 -5.11 -24.81 6.46
CA SER A 134 -5.64 -25.45 5.25
C SER A 134 -6.89 -24.76 4.69
N SER A 135 -7.88 -24.46 5.55
CA SER A 135 -9.09 -23.73 5.17
C SER A 135 -8.79 -22.31 4.73
N PHE A 136 -7.82 -21.66 5.38
CA PHE A 136 -7.42 -20.31 5.02
C PHE A 136 -6.70 -20.26 3.66
N GLN A 137 -5.80 -21.21 3.37
CA GLN A 137 -5.20 -21.32 2.03
C GLN A 137 -6.26 -21.65 0.97
N ALA A 138 -7.26 -22.49 1.28
CA ALA A 138 -8.36 -22.78 0.37
C ALA A 138 -9.18 -21.52 0.03
N LEU A 139 -9.49 -20.68 1.02
CA LEU A 139 -10.15 -19.38 0.82
C LEU A 139 -9.33 -18.45 -0.08
N LYS A 140 -8.01 -18.35 0.16
CA LYS A 140 -7.11 -17.55 -0.68
C LYS A 140 -7.16 -18.00 -2.14
N GLN A 141 -7.21 -19.31 -2.39
CA GLN A 141 -7.28 -19.84 -3.74
C GLN A 141 -8.64 -19.62 -4.39
N SER A 142 -9.75 -19.75 -3.66
CA SER A 142 -11.08 -19.52 -4.23
C SER A 142 -11.24 -18.09 -4.71
N ILE A 143 -10.79 -17.10 -3.91
CA ILE A 143 -10.87 -15.68 -4.27
C ILE A 143 -10.02 -15.35 -5.51
N LYS A 144 -8.91 -16.07 -5.74
CA LYS A 144 -8.07 -15.88 -6.94
C LYS A 144 -8.71 -16.41 -8.22
N GLY A 145 -9.70 -17.30 -8.10
CA GLY A 145 -10.43 -17.87 -9.22
C GLY A 145 -11.64 -17.06 -9.67
N ASP A 146 -12.04 -16.05 -8.89
CA ASP A 146 -13.15 -15.11 -9.18
C ASP A 146 -12.65 -13.86 -9.93
#